data_AF-A0A963TWP8-F1
#
_entry.id   AF-A0A963TWP8-F1
#
_cell.length_a   1.000
_cell.length_b   1.000
_cell.length_c   1.000
_cell.angle_alpha   90.00
_cell.angle_beta   90.00
_cell.angle_gamma   90.00
#
_symmetry.space_group_name_H-M   'P 1'
#
loop_
_entity.id
_entity.type
_entity.pdbx_description
1 polymer ?
#
loop_
_entity_poly.entity_id
_entity_poly.type
_entity_poly.pdbx_seq_one_letter_code
_entity_poly.pdbx_strand_id
1 'polypeptide(L)'
;ITGLKPTWGLVPMQGVFPLSPSLDHLGAMAASVAEAALMLDAMAPECGASAALGTGLKGLRIGYARDWFAHDPEAAPDLIAAMDDAASTLSMLGARIALIPMPDYALAEAAGAVILHAEALETHREGLRDQFDLYGRQPRQSLAAGAGLTPEDVARAKVAGQRIAREIDVLLADHD
;
A
#
# COMPACT_ATOMS: atom_id res chain seq x y z
N ILE A 1 -4.92 6.35 15.61
CA ILE A 1 -5.77 5.45 14.80
C ILE A 1 -4.91 4.37 14.18
N THR A 2 -5.49 3.23 13.81
CA THR A 2 -4.86 2.12 13.11
C THR A 2 -5.50 1.98 11.73
N GLY A 3 -4.69 1.90 10.68
CA GLY A 3 -5.15 1.62 9.32
C GLY A 3 -4.69 0.23 8.87
N LEU A 4 -5.58 -0.55 8.28
CA LEU A 4 -5.30 -1.89 7.75
C LEU A 4 -5.65 -1.94 6.27
N LYS A 5 -4.63 -2.03 5.41
CA LYS A 5 -4.80 -2.30 3.97
C LYS A 5 -4.69 -3.82 3.74
N PRO A 6 -5.79 -4.54 3.45
CA PRO A 6 -5.75 -5.97 3.26
C PRO A 6 -5.04 -6.36 1.96
N THR A 7 -4.90 -7.68 1.74
CA THR A 7 -4.53 -8.25 0.44
C THR A 7 -5.47 -7.74 -0.64
N TRP A 8 -4.92 -7.40 -1.82
CA TRP A 8 -5.71 -6.90 -2.93
C TRP A 8 -6.81 -7.89 -3.30
N GLY A 9 -8.04 -7.38 -3.47
CA GLY A 9 -9.22 -8.18 -3.79
C GLY A 9 -9.82 -8.98 -2.62
N LEU A 10 -9.24 -8.94 -1.41
CA LEU A 10 -9.81 -9.64 -0.24
C LEU A 10 -11.18 -9.08 0.14
N VAL A 11 -11.31 -7.76 0.15
CA VAL A 11 -12.59 -7.08 0.40
C VAL A 11 -13.22 -6.75 -0.94
N PRO A 12 -14.49 -7.14 -1.19
CA PRO A 12 -15.16 -6.83 -2.44
C PRO A 12 -15.39 -5.32 -2.62
N MET A 13 -15.11 -4.81 -3.83
CA MET A 13 -15.20 -3.38 -4.16
C MET A 13 -16.58 -2.97 -4.70
N GLN A 14 -17.60 -3.84 -4.67
CA GLN A 14 -18.90 -3.52 -5.26
C GLN A 14 -19.56 -2.33 -4.55
N GLY A 15 -20.01 -1.34 -5.34
CA GLY A 15 -20.62 -0.11 -4.83
C GLY A 15 -19.63 0.99 -4.45
N VAL A 16 -18.32 0.73 -4.53
CA VAL A 16 -17.30 1.77 -4.33
C VAL A 16 -17.02 2.48 -5.65
N PHE A 17 -17.01 3.81 -5.60
CA PHE A 17 -16.56 4.62 -6.72
C PHE A 17 -15.03 4.46 -6.88
N PRO A 18 -14.54 3.94 -8.01
CA PRO A 18 -13.13 3.62 -8.16
C PRO A 18 -12.27 4.88 -8.31
N LEU A 19 -10.97 4.74 -8.05
CA LEU A 19 -9.96 5.70 -8.48
C LEU A 19 -9.01 5.02 -9.48
N SER A 20 -8.39 3.91 -9.09
CA SER A 20 -7.59 3.06 -9.97
C SER A 20 -7.95 1.61 -9.68
N PRO A 21 -8.85 0.98 -10.46
CA PRO A 21 -9.37 -0.34 -10.14
C PRO A 21 -8.31 -1.43 -9.93
N SER A 22 -7.14 -1.30 -10.55
CA SER A 22 -6.04 -2.25 -10.37
C SER A 22 -5.23 -2.04 -9.08
N LEU A 23 -5.37 -0.89 -8.43
CA LEU A 23 -4.63 -0.50 -7.22
C LEU A 23 -5.55 -0.26 -6.01
N ASP A 24 -6.86 -0.08 -6.22
CA ASP A 24 -7.81 0.26 -5.17
C ASP A 24 -7.92 -0.86 -4.12
N HIS A 25 -8.02 -0.46 -2.85
CA HIS A 25 -8.26 -1.34 -1.71
C HIS A 25 -9.28 -0.71 -0.78
N LEU A 26 -10.16 -1.52 -0.20
CA LEU A 26 -10.92 -1.16 0.99
C LEU A 26 -10.22 -1.70 2.23
N GLY A 27 -10.08 -0.86 3.25
CA GLY A 27 -9.38 -1.18 4.47
C GLY A 27 -10.04 -0.58 5.70
N ALA A 28 -9.75 -1.15 6.87
CA ALA A 28 -10.29 -0.69 8.14
C ALA A 28 -9.48 0.49 8.68
N MET A 29 -10.16 1.51 9.21
CA MET A 29 -9.57 2.54 10.07
C MET A 29 -10.26 2.47 11.43
N ALA A 30 -9.51 2.20 12.48
CA ALA A 30 -10.05 1.96 13.81
C ALA A 30 -9.19 2.58 14.92
N ALA A 31 -9.63 2.52 16.18
CA ALA A 31 -8.85 3.02 17.30
C ALA A 31 -7.70 2.07 17.70
N SER A 32 -7.82 0.79 17.37
CA SER A 32 -6.84 -0.26 17.71
C SER A 32 -6.72 -1.35 16.63
N VAL A 33 -5.66 -2.17 16.74
CA VAL A 33 -5.45 -3.37 15.89
C VAL A 33 -6.59 -4.38 16.07
N ALA A 34 -7.09 -4.57 17.29
CA ALA A 34 -8.19 -5.50 17.57
C ALA A 34 -9.47 -5.07 16.84
N GLU A 35 -9.81 -3.78 16.88
CA GLU A 35 -10.96 -3.23 16.16
C GLU A 35 -10.78 -3.31 14.64
N ALA A 36 -9.57 -3.02 14.13
CA ALA A 36 -9.28 -3.15 12.69
C ALA A 36 -9.43 -4.60 12.20
N ALA A 37 -8.99 -5.58 12.99
CA ALA A 37 -9.16 -7.00 12.69
C ALA A 37 -10.62 -7.44 12.70
N LEU A 38 -11.41 -7.01 13.70
CA LEU A 38 -12.86 -7.27 13.75
C LEU A 38 -13.60 -6.64 12.58
N MET A 39 -13.23 -5.43 12.18
CA MET A 39 -13.81 -4.75 11.03
C MET A 39 -13.46 -5.47 9.72
N LEU A 40 -12.23 -5.96 9.58
CA LEU A 40 -11.85 -6.76 8.42
C LEU A 40 -12.64 -8.07 8.35
N ASP A 41 -12.82 -8.78 9.47
CA ASP A 41 -13.66 -10.00 9.50
C ASP A 41 -15.12 -9.70 9.13
N ALA A 42 -15.65 -8.53 9.51
CA ALA A 42 -17.01 -8.14 9.11
C ALA A 42 -17.11 -7.86 7.59
N MET A 43 -16.04 -7.30 6.99
CA MET A 43 -15.98 -6.98 5.56
C MET A 43 -15.59 -8.17 4.68
N ALA A 44 -14.84 -9.13 5.22
CA ALA A 44 -14.35 -10.33 4.57
C ALA A 44 -14.36 -11.53 5.57
N PRO A 45 -15.53 -12.17 5.78
CA PRO A 45 -15.71 -13.19 6.84
C PRO A 45 -14.75 -14.38 6.79
N GLU A 46 -14.28 -14.75 5.60
CA GLU A 46 -13.37 -15.88 5.39
C GLU A 46 -11.91 -15.57 5.76
N CYS A 47 -11.56 -14.32 6.11
CA CYS A 47 -10.17 -13.95 6.38
C CYS A 47 -9.68 -14.31 7.79
N GLY A 48 -10.58 -14.32 8.79
CA GLY A 48 -10.28 -14.74 10.16
C GLY A 48 -9.17 -13.93 10.87
N ALA A 49 -9.03 -12.64 10.55
CA ALA A 49 -7.99 -11.77 11.09
C ALA A 49 -8.05 -11.66 12.63
N SER A 50 -9.25 -11.64 13.22
CA SER A 50 -9.38 -11.55 14.68
C SER A 50 -8.88 -12.80 15.41
N ALA A 51 -8.85 -13.97 14.75
CA ALA A 51 -8.35 -15.21 15.35
C ALA A 51 -6.82 -15.17 15.62
N ALA A 52 -6.09 -14.30 14.91
CA ALA A 52 -4.66 -14.10 15.13
C ALA A 52 -4.35 -13.14 16.29
N LEU A 53 -5.35 -12.46 16.87
CA LEU A 53 -5.13 -11.53 17.97
C LEU A 53 -4.58 -12.27 19.21
N GLY A 54 -3.61 -11.65 19.87
CA GLY A 54 -2.96 -12.23 21.05
C GLY A 54 -1.94 -13.33 20.73
N THR A 55 -1.70 -13.64 19.45
CA THR A 55 -0.53 -14.42 19.05
C THR A 55 0.74 -13.66 19.44
N GLY A 56 1.64 -14.32 20.16
CA GLY A 56 2.87 -13.71 20.65
C GLY A 56 3.93 -13.54 19.56
N LEU A 57 4.84 -12.59 19.73
CA LEU A 57 5.88 -12.25 18.75
C LEU A 57 7.15 -13.14 18.83
N LYS A 58 7.21 -14.05 19.81
CA LYS A 58 8.42 -14.83 20.09
C LYS A 58 8.76 -15.75 18.92
N GLY A 59 9.92 -15.52 18.32
CA GLY A 59 10.44 -16.30 17.19
C GLY A 59 10.00 -15.80 15.82
N LEU A 60 9.11 -14.80 15.75
CA LEU A 60 8.68 -14.16 14.50
C LEU A 60 9.89 -13.54 13.79
N ARG A 61 10.03 -13.78 12.49
CA ARG A 61 11.12 -13.27 11.64
C ARG A 61 10.65 -12.00 10.93
N ILE A 62 11.05 -10.84 11.43
CA ILE A 62 10.64 -9.55 10.86
C ILE A 62 11.78 -9.01 9.99
N GLY A 63 11.50 -8.84 8.70
CA GLY A 63 12.37 -8.13 7.77
C GLY A 63 12.22 -6.61 7.94
N TYR A 64 13.27 -5.94 8.42
CA TYR A 64 13.30 -4.49 8.56
C TYR A 64 14.02 -3.82 7.38
N ALA A 65 13.23 -3.33 6.44
CA ALA A 65 13.67 -2.63 5.22
C ALA A 65 14.00 -1.15 5.47
N ARG A 66 14.89 -0.87 6.43
CA ARG A 66 15.20 0.50 6.88
C ARG A 66 15.65 1.42 5.75
N ASP A 67 16.52 0.91 4.87
CA ASP A 67 17.14 1.70 3.80
C ASP A 67 16.15 2.16 2.73
N TRP A 68 14.94 1.57 2.72
CA TRP A 68 13.89 1.86 1.75
C TRP A 68 13.22 3.21 1.96
N PHE A 69 13.27 3.75 3.18
CA PHE A 69 12.73 5.07 3.51
C PHE A 69 13.73 5.99 4.22
N ALA A 70 14.77 5.45 4.88
CA ALA A 70 15.68 6.25 5.69
C ALA A 70 16.55 7.25 4.89
N HIS A 71 16.69 7.04 3.57
CA HIS A 71 17.42 7.92 2.67
C HIS A 71 16.50 8.85 1.87
N ASP A 72 15.18 8.74 2.04
CA ASP A 72 14.22 9.61 1.40
C ASP A 72 14.35 11.03 2.00
N PRO A 73 14.57 12.07 1.17
CA PRO A 73 14.66 13.45 1.66
C PRO A 73 13.38 13.95 2.34
N GLU A 74 12.22 13.34 2.08
CA GLU A 74 10.94 13.65 2.71
C GLU A 74 10.75 12.91 4.05
N ALA A 75 11.57 11.88 4.35
CA ALA A 75 11.50 11.17 5.62
C ALA A 75 12.06 12.03 6.75
N ALA A 76 11.18 12.43 7.68
CA ALA A 76 11.59 13.17 8.86
C ALA A 76 12.52 12.32 9.76
N PRO A 77 13.57 12.91 10.38
CA PRO A 77 14.44 12.17 11.29
C PRO A 77 13.69 11.46 12.43
N ASP A 78 12.63 12.09 12.95
CA ASP A 78 11.80 11.53 14.02
C ASP A 78 11.01 10.28 13.56
N LEU A 79 10.62 10.21 12.28
CA LEU A 79 10.01 9.01 11.70
C LEU A 79 11.00 7.85 11.70
N ILE A 80 12.24 8.11 11.26
CA ILE A 80 13.29 7.10 11.19
C ILE A 80 13.60 6.57 12.59
N ALA A 81 13.75 7.47 13.57
CA ALA A 81 13.96 7.10 14.96
C ALA A 81 12.78 6.25 15.51
N ALA A 82 11.54 6.64 15.23
CA ALA A 82 10.36 5.90 15.69
C ALA A 82 10.29 4.48 15.10
N MET A 83 10.69 4.31 13.83
CA MET A 83 10.76 2.99 13.19
C MET A 83 11.88 2.13 13.78
N ASP A 84 13.05 2.72 14.06
CA ASP A 84 14.18 2.03 14.71
C ASP A 84 13.80 1.58 16.14
N ASP A 85 13.12 2.44 16.90
CA ASP A 85 12.62 2.14 18.24
C ASP A 85 11.55 1.03 18.22
N ALA A 86 10.67 1.03 17.22
CA ALA A 86 9.68 -0.04 17.04
C ALA A 86 10.37 -1.39 16.76
N ALA A 87 11.35 -1.43 15.85
CA ALA A 87 12.13 -2.63 15.58
C ALA A 87 12.87 -3.15 16.83
N SER A 88 13.49 -2.25 17.58
CA SER A 88 14.14 -2.55 18.87
C SER A 88 13.16 -3.14 19.88
N THR A 89 11.99 -2.54 20.03
CA THR A 89 10.92 -3.00 20.94
C THR A 89 10.43 -4.39 20.56
N LEU A 90 10.18 -4.64 19.26
CA LEU A 90 9.78 -5.96 18.76
C LEU A 90 10.85 -7.01 19.03
N SER A 91 12.14 -6.66 18.90
CA SER A 91 13.26 -7.54 19.25
C SER A 91 13.27 -7.89 20.74
N MET A 92 13.10 -6.91 21.62
CA MET A 92 13.03 -7.14 23.08
C MET A 92 11.85 -8.04 23.47
N LEU A 93 10.74 -7.99 22.71
CA LEU A 93 9.57 -8.86 22.89
C LEU A 93 9.76 -10.27 22.30
N GLY A 94 10.91 -10.56 21.69
CA GLY A 94 11.32 -11.89 21.25
C GLY A 94 11.24 -12.15 19.74
N ALA A 95 10.94 -11.13 18.93
CA ALA A 95 11.05 -11.22 17.48
C ALA A 95 12.53 -11.22 17.03
N ARG A 96 12.79 -11.85 15.89
CA ARG A 96 14.09 -11.84 15.20
C ARG A 96 14.04 -10.80 14.10
N ILE A 97 14.76 -9.70 14.28
CA ILE A 97 14.80 -8.62 13.29
C ILE A 97 15.99 -8.86 12.35
N ALA A 98 15.75 -8.86 11.05
CA ALA A 98 16.77 -8.93 10.01
C ALA A 98 16.69 -7.68 9.14
N LEU A 99 17.81 -6.99 8.92
CA LEU A 99 17.85 -5.92 7.91
C LEU A 99 17.76 -6.56 6.52
N ILE A 100 16.81 -6.10 5.70
CA ILE A 100 16.59 -6.64 4.36
C ILE A 100 16.73 -5.55 3.29
N PRO A 101 17.39 -5.85 2.15
CA PRO A 101 17.44 -4.95 1.02
C PRO A 101 16.17 -5.10 0.18
N MET A 102 15.39 -4.03 0.05
CA MET A 102 14.22 -4.03 -0.83
C MET A 102 14.58 -3.58 -2.27
N PRO A 103 13.82 -4.00 -3.29
CA PRO A 103 13.97 -3.51 -4.67
C PRO A 103 13.84 -1.99 -4.76
N ASP A 104 14.34 -1.35 -5.82
CA ASP A 104 14.29 0.12 -5.95
C ASP A 104 12.87 0.70 -5.78
N TYR A 105 12.68 1.51 -4.74
CA TYR A 105 11.41 2.17 -4.43
C TYR A 105 10.97 3.12 -5.55
N ALA A 106 11.91 3.87 -6.15
CA ALA A 106 11.59 4.86 -7.17
C ALA A 106 10.95 4.22 -8.40
N LEU A 107 11.38 3.00 -8.75
CA LEU A 107 10.77 2.25 -9.84
C LEU A 107 9.36 1.76 -9.48
N ALA A 108 9.15 1.31 -8.24
CA ALA A 108 7.84 0.89 -7.76
C ALA A 108 6.85 2.06 -7.75
N GLU A 109 7.29 3.21 -7.24
CA GLU A 109 6.53 4.46 -7.23
C GLU A 109 6.20 4.92 -8.65
N ALA A 110 7.17 4.96 -9.55
CA ALA A 110 6.96 5.37 -10.94
C ALA A 110 5.96 4.45 -11.67
N ALA A 111 6.08 3.13 -11.49
CA ALA A 111 5.15 2.17 -12.07
C ALA A 111 3.72 2.37 -11.51
N GLY A 112 3.60 2.53 -10.18
CA GLY A 112 2.34 2.81 -9.51
C GLY A 112 1.70 4.11 -10.00
N ALA A 113 2.49 5.19 -10.13
CA ALA A 113 2.02 6.49 -10.60
C ALA A 113 1.48 6.43 -12.03
N VAL A 114 2.17 5.74 -12.95
CA VAL A 114 1.69 5.57 -14.33
C VAL A 114 0.35 4.84 -14.37
N ILE A 115 0.23 3.74 -13.61
CA ILE A 115 -1.03 2.97 -13.54
C ILE A 115 -2.15 3.83 -12.93
N LEU A 116 -1.88 4.46 -11.78
CA LEU A 116 -2.81 5.30 -11.05
C LEU A 116 -3.34 6.44 -11.92
N HIS A 117 -2.47 7.23 -12.54
CA HIS A 117 -2.89 8.40 -13.31
C HIS A 117 -3.65 8.03 -14.58
N ALA A 118 -3.26 6.95 -15.25
CA ALA A 118 -3.97 6.47 -16.43
C ALA A 118 -5.38 5.98 -16.09
N GLU A 119 -5.50 5.15 -15.05
CA GLU A 119 -6.80 4.60 -14.61
C GLU A 119 -7.69 5.68 -14.00
N ALA A 120 -7.13 6.58 -13.18
CA ALA A 120 -7.89 7.69 -12.59
C ALA A 120 -8.46 8.63 -13.65
N LEU A 121 -7.68 8.98 -14.68
CA LEU A 121 -8.21 9.80 -15.77
C LEU A 121 -9.33 9.09 -16.53
N GLU A 122 -9.19 7.78 -16.80
CA GLU A 122 -10.24 6.99 -17.43
C GLU A 122 -11.53 7.04 -16.61
N THR A 123 -11.44 6.72 -15.32
CA THR A 123 -12.57 6.71 -14.38
C THR A 123 -13.26 8.06 -14.28
N HIS A 124 -12.50 9.17 -14.29
CA HIS A 124 -13.04 10.50 -14.13
C HIS A 124 -13.34 11.23 -15.46
N ARG A 125 -13.12 10.61 -16.63
CA ARG A 125 -13.18 11.30 -17.93
C ARG A 125 -14.52 11.99 -18.19
N GLU A 126 -15.63 11.30 -17.94
CA GLU A 126 -16.97 11.87 -18.13
C GLU A 126 -17.24 12.99 -17.13
N GLY A 127 -16.87 12.80 -15.86
CA GLY A 127 -17.01 13.82 -14.82
C GLY A 127 -16.19 15.08 -15.12
N LEU A 128 -14.97 14.94 -15.65
CA LEU A 128 -14.17 16.07 -16.08
C LEU A 128 -14.76 16.79 -17.29
N ARG A 129 -15.42 16.08 -18.21
CA ARG A 129 -16.09 16.68 -19.38
C ARG A 129 -17.36 17.42 -18.98
N ASP A 130 -18.21 16.78 -18.19
CA ASP A 130 -19.59 17.22 -17.95
C ASP A 130 -19.75 18.05 -16.68
N GLN A 131 -18.82 17.93 -15.74
CA GLN A 131 -18.87 18.54 -14.41
C GLN A 131 -17.53 19.16 -14.00
N PHE A 132 -16.77 19.66 -14.99
CA PHE A 132 -15.43 20.23 -14.78
C PHE A 132 -15.37 21.18 -13.59
N ASP A 133 -16.33 22.10 -13.51
CA ASP A 133 -16.40 23.16 -12.49
C ASP A 133 -16.59 22.65 -11.06
N LEU A 134 -17.04 21.41 -10.87
CA LEU A 134 -17.19 20.77 -9.55
C LEU A 134 -15.88 20.19 -9.00
N TYR A 135 -14.85 20.00 -9.84
CA TYR A 135 -13.55 19.49 -9.39
C TYR A 135 -12.70 20.60 -8.79
N GLY A 136 -12.04 20.33 -7.65
CA GLY A 136 -11.01 21.23 -7.14
C GLY A 136 -9.82 21.34 -8.10
N ARG A 137 -9.07 22.45 -8.02
CA ARG A 137 -7.86 22.67 -8.87
C ARG A 137 -6.87 21.51 -8.81
N GLN A 138 -6.56 21.03 -7.60
CA GLN A 138 -5.57 19.97 -7.40
C GLN A 138 -6.02 18.63 -8.02
N PRO A 139 -7.25 18.11 -7.77
CA PRO A 139 -7.77 16.96 -8.49
C PRO A 139 -7.72 17.10 -10.02
N ARG A 140 -8.11 18.26 -10.58
CA ARG A 140 -8.02 18.48 -12.04
C ARG A 140 -6.59 18.33 -12.56
N GLN A 141 -5.61 18.89 -11.85
CA GLN A 141 -4.21 18.80 -12.23
C GLN A 141 -3.67 17.37 -12.13
N SER A 142 -4.01 16.66 -11.05
CA SER A 142 -3.60 15.27 -10.84
C SER A 142 -4.20 14.33 -11.90
N LEU A 143 -5.47 14.53 -12.26
CA LEU A 143 -6.12 13.72 -13.29
C LEU A 143 -5.58 14.03 -14.70
N ALA A 144 -5.26 15.30 -14.97
CA ALA A 144 -4.68 15.70 -16.26
C ALA A 144 -3.30 15.04 -16.52
N ALA A 145 -2.57 14.63 -15.48
CA ALA A 145 -1.31 13.90 -15.64
C ALA A 145 -1.48 12.59 -16.43
N GLY A 146 -2.66 11.97 -16.38
CA GLY A 146 -2.96 10.76 -17.15
C GLY A 146 -3.06 10.98 -18.66
N ALA A 147 -3.28 12.22 -19.12
CA ALA A 147 -3.59 12.50 -20.53
C ALA A 147 -2.41 12.26 -21.47
N GLY A 148 -1.19 12.31 -20.95
CA GLY A 148 0.03 12.03 -21.70
C GLY A 148 0.45 10.56 -21.71
N LEU A 149 -0.23 9.69 -20.96
CA LEU A 149 0.17 8.29 -20.82
C LEU A 149 -0.44 7.43 -21.93
N THR A 150 0.40 6.63 -22.58
CA THR A 150 -0.05 5.71 -23.62
C THR A 150 -0.41 4.34 -23.03
N PRO A 151 -1.22 3.52 -23.74
CA PRO A 151 -1.45 2.13 -23.34
C PRO A 151 -0.14 1.32 -23.20
N GLU A 152 0.89 1.67 -23.97
CA GLU A 152 2.20 1.03 -23.88
C GLU A 152 2.93 1.39 -22.57
N ASP A 153 2.86 2.64 -22.13
CA ASP A 153 3.38 3.08 -20.83
C ASP A 153 2.74 2.29 -19.69
N VAL A 154 1.41 2.17 -19.72
CA VAL A 154 0.65 1.43 -18.71
C VAL A 154 1.00 -0.06 -18.74
N ALA A 155 1.15 -0.66 -19.93
CA ALA A 155 1.56 -2.05 -20.05
C ALA A 155 2.96 -2.29 -19.47
N ARG A 156 3.94 -1.41 -19.77
CA ARG A 156 5.29 -1.48 -19.19
C ARG A 156 5.28 -1.31 -17.68
N ALA A 157 4.49 -0.36 -17.17
CA ALA A 157 4.33 -0.14 -15.74
C ALA A 157 3.74 -1.36 -15.03
N LYS A 158 2.71 -2.01 -15.61
CA LYS A 158 2.13 -3.26 -15.07
C LYS A 158 3.15 -4.40 -15.04
N VAL A 159 3.96 -4.56 -16.09
CA VAL A 159 5.05 -5.56 -16.09
C VAL A 159 6.10 -5.25 -15.01
N ALA A 160 6.49 -3.98 -14.86
CA ALA A 160 7.43 -3.56 -13.83
C ALA A 160 6.88 -3.82 -12.41
N GLY A 161 5.62 -3.45 -12.15
CA GLY A 161 4.96 -3.69 -10.86
C GLY A 161 4.87 -5.18 -10.53
N GLN A 162 4.52 -6.03 -11.50
CA GLN A 162 4.50 -7.49 -11.32
C GLN A 162 5.88 -8.06 -11.02
N ARG A 163 6.94 -7.53 -11.65
CA ARG A 163 8.31 -7.95 -11.37
C ARG A 163 8.71 -7.59 -9.94
N ILE A 164 8.45 -6.35 -9.52
CA ILE A 164 8.76 -5.87 -8.17
C ILE A 164 8.01 -6.67 -7.12
N ALA A 165 6.71 -6.94 -7.33
CA ALA A 165 5.92 -7.77 -6.43
C ALA A 165 6.56 -9.16 -6.22
N ARG A 166 6.98 -9.82 -7.31
CA ARG A 166 7.66 -11.13 -7.22
C ARG A 166 9.00 -11.06 -6.51
N GLU A 167 9.78 -10.00 -6.73
CA GLU A 167 11.06 -9.79 -6.03
C GLU A 167 10.83 -9.62 -4.52
N ILE A 168 9.81 -8.87 -4.13
CA ILE A 168 9.39 -8.71 -2.73
C ILE A 168 8.90 -10.04 -2.14
N ASP A 169 8.05 -10.79 -2.85
CA ASP A 169 7.55 -12.08 -2.39
C ASP A 169 8.69 -13.07 -2.12
N VAL A 170 9.69 -13.12 -3.01
CA VAL A 170 10.88 -13.98 -2.83
C VAL A 170 11.69 -13.53 -1.61
N LEU A 171 11.89 -12.23 -1.43
CA LEU A 171 12.63 -11.69 -0.29
C LEU A 171 11.94 -11.97 1.05
N LEU A 172 10.61 -11.88 1.07
CA LEU A 172 9.79 -12.08 2.26
C LEU A 172 9.50 -13.56 2.55
N ALA A 173 9.84 -14.49 1.65
CA ALA A 173 9.58 -15.93 1.86
C ALA A 173 10.24 -16.49 3.14
N ASP A 174 11.37 -15.92 3.55
CA ASP A 174 12.09 -16.28 4.78
C ASP A 174 11.73 -15.40 6.00
N HIS A 175 10.65 -14.63 5.90
CA HIS A 175 10.11 -13.75 6.93
C HIS A 175 8.63 -14.08 7.20
N ASP A 176 8.09 -13.60 8.32
CA ASP A 176 6.69 -13.81 8.71
C ASP A 176 5.86 -12.54 8.53
#